data_AF-A0A9D9GMK6-F1
#
_entry.id   AF-A0A9D9GMK6-F1
#
_cell.length_a   1.000
_cell.length_b   1.000
_cell.length_c   1.000
_cell.angle_alpha   90.00
_cell.angle_beta   90.00
_cell.angle_gamma   90.00
#
_symmetry.space_group_name_H-M   'P 1'
#
loop_
_entity.id
_entity.type
_entity.pdbx_description
1 polymer ?
#
loop_
_entity_poly.entity_id
_entity_poly.type
_entity_poly.pdbx_seq_one_letter_code
_entity_poly.pdbx_strand_id
1 'polypeptide(L)'
;TISGATKESGSFTVKTEGDEISYTVTIKQVEGKLKRIAYVTDTTNEDFSKDKIFQMLKKQKNIYIRAIDANNAKANIDVFDMVLINEITPSTAPIIANLEGINKPILNMKVHAYKTANGAWSWATAGFGDNTTATTIYVDEEFRSHPMFDGIELSDGEIKMVSAVDTKALTFMNPESFTDATGDINAIASVKGEEQVCILEIPVGNSVAGTKITEKFIQIGLNSSSYANLTEDALSIICNACYYLMDMKKDTTAETETYSASSNSITVSPNPAHDILNISLETRFNDIVVISLIDMVGKTTYKTSIELHQGENSHTVDLSGIASGIYLLRLEGSNIHATSKIVIKN
;
A
#
# COMPACT_ATOMS: atom_id res chain seq x y z
N THR A 1 -14.81 25.18 13.77
CA THR A 1 -14.30 24.10 14.63
C THR A 1 -15.26 22.94 14.57
N ILE A 2 -14.77 21.73 14.31
CA ILE A 2 -15.58 20.50 14.37
C ILE A 2 -15.19 19.83 15.68
N SER A 3 -16.16 19.50 16.52
CA SER A 3 -15.93 18.89 17.83
C SER A 3 -16.99 17.83 18.10
N GLY A 4 -16.58 16.69 18.64
CA GLY A 4 -17.44 15.55 18.95
C GLY A 4 -16.88 14.23 18.41
N ALA A 5 -17.40 13.10 18.90
CA ALA A 5 -17.10 11.79 18.33
C ALA A 5 -18.00 11.54 17.11
N THR A 6 -17.43 11.58 15.91
CA THR A 6 -18.16 11.25 14.68
C THR A 6 -18.53 9.77 14.66
N LYS A 7 -19.85 9.50 14.56
CA LYS A 7 -20.42 8.16 14.54
C LYS A 7 -20.67 7.63 13.13
N GLU A 8 -20.46 8.46 12.11
CA GLU A 8 -20.73 8.17 10.70
C GLU A 8 -19.70 8.90 9.83
N SER A 9 -19.46 8.36 8.63
CA SER A 9 -18.69 9.06 7.59
C SER A 9 -19.54 10.18 6.98
N GLY A 10 -18.91 11.26 6.53
CA GLY A 10 -19.61 12.34 5.84
C GLY A 10 -18.65 13.32 5.21
N SER A 11 -19.14 14.14 4.30
CA SER A 11 -18.41 15.29 3.77
C SER A 11 -19.20 16.55 4.01
N PHE A 12 -18.50 17.66 4.21
CA PHE A 12 -19.12 18.97 4.19
C PHE A 12 -18.22 19.92 3.41
N THR A 13 -18.86 20.86 2.72
CA THR A 13 -18.18 21.85 1.89
C THR A 13 -18.30 23.21 2.55
N VAL A 14 -17.16 23.87 2.76
CA VAL A 14 -17.09 25.25 3.22
C VAL A 14 -16.83 26.13 2.00
N LYS A 15 -17.68 27.13 1.79
CA LYS A 15 -17.60 28.06 0.65
C LYS A 15 -17.51 29.50 1.15
N THR A 16 -16.78 30.34 0.43
CA THR A 16 -16.91 31.80 0.58
C THR A 16 -18.21 32.29 -0.08
N GLU A 17 -18.80 33.37 0.45
CA GLU A 17 -19.92 34.04 -0.22
C GLU A 17 -19.48 34.46 -1.63
N GLY A 18 -20.16 33.95 -2.66
CA GLY A 18 -19.79 34.18 -4.06
C GLY A 18 -18.98 33.06 -4.74
N ASP A 19 -18.84 31.88 -4.10
CA ASP A 19 -18.23 30.65 -4.67
C ASP A 19 -16.73 30.77 -5.09
N GLU A 20 -16.02 31.84 -4.71
CA GLU A 20 -14.61 32.06 -5.12
C GLU A 20 -13.64 31.00 -4.57
N ILE A 21 -13.90 30.45 -3.38
CA ILE A 21 -13.08 29.41 -2.76
C ILE A 21 -13.99 28.38 -2.07
N SER A 22 -13.78 27.09 -2.38
CA SER A 22 -14.53 25.96 -1.84
C SER A 22 -13.59 24.88 -1.32
N TYR A 23 -13.77 24.47 -0.06
CA TYR A 23 -13.05 23.35 0.56
C TYR A 23 -14.03 22.24 0.93
N THR A 24 -13.84 21.04 0.39
CA THR A 24 -14.55 19.85 0.84
C THR A 24 -13.70 19.12 1.87
N VAL A 25 -14.26 18.95 3.06
CA VAL A 25 -13.65 18.14 4.11
C VAL A 25 -14.44 16.85 4.20
N THR A 26 -13.76 15.72 4.03
CA THR A 26 -14.34 14.38 4.15
C THR A 26 -13.89 13.75 5.46
N ILE A 27 -14.83 13.39 6.30
CA ILE A 27 -14.64 12.58 7.50
C ILE A 27 -14.98 11.14 7.15
N LYS A 28 -14.00 10.23 7.29
CA LYS A 28 -14.22 8.79 7.16
C LYS A 28 -14.21 8.16 8.54
N GLN A 29 -15.35 7.64 8.97
CA GLN A 29 -15.40 6.75 10.11
C GLN A 29 -14.78 5.42 9.69
N VAL A 30 -13.78 4.99 10.45
CA VAL A 30 -13.08 3.73 10.26
C VAL A 30 -13.51 2.81 11.41
N GLU A 31 -13.85 1.56 11.12
CA GLU A 31 -14.30 0.61 12.13
C GLU A 31 -13.27 0.50 13.26
N GLY A 32 -13.72 0.55 14.52
CA GLY A 32 -12.84 0.61 15.71
C GLY A 32 -11.94 -0.62 15.93
N LYS A 33 -12.01 -1.61 15.05
CA LYS A 33 -11.19 -2.83 15.05
C LYS A 33 -10.02 -2.79 14.07
N LEU A 34 -9.97 -1.80 13.17
CA LEU A 34 -8.90 -1.73 12.16
C LEU A 34 -7.59 -1.29 12.80
N LYS A 35 -6.55 -2.08 12.55
CA LYS A 35 -5.18 -1.74 12.92
C LYS A 35 -4.63 -0.69 11.96
N ARG A 36 -3.92 0.30 12.48
CA ARG A 36 -3.52 1.50 11.74
C ARG A 36 -2.03 1.51 11.46
N ILE A 37 -1.67 1.64 10.19
CA ILE A 37 -0.27 1.74 9.76
C ILE A 37 0.06 3.17 9.32
N ALA A 38 1.06 3.76 9.96
CA ALA A 38 1.72 4.97 9.45
C ALA A 38 2.67 4.55 8.33
N TYR A 39 2.28 4.81 7.09
CA TYR A 39 3.07 4.49 5.91
C TYR A 39 3.97 5.67 5.54
N VAL A 40 5.17 5.70 6.09
CA VAL A 40 6.12 6.81 5.92
C VAL A 40 6.75 6.70 4.53
N THR A 41 6.61 7.76 3.74
CA THR A 41 7.05 7.81 2.34
C THR A 41 7.31 9.25 1.89
N ASP A 42 7.99 9.45 0.77
CA ASP A 42 7.97 10.74 0.07
C ASP A 42 6.71 10.81 -0.80
N THR A 43 5.69 11.53 -0.32
CA THR A 43 4.42 11.67 -1.02
C THR A 43 4.50 12.51 -2.29
N THR A 44 5.63 13.20 -2.51
CA THR A 44 5.88 14.01 -3.72
C THR A 44 6.62 13.22 -4.80
N ASN A 45 7.17 12.05 -4.45
CA ASN A 45 7.89 11.20 -5.38
C ASN A 45 6.90 10.54 -6.37
N GLU A 46 7.21 10.61 -7.66
CA GLU A 46 6.36 10.08 -8.74
C GLU A 46 6.12 8.56 -8.63
N ASP A 47 7.09 7.82 -8.10
CA ASP A 47 7.02 6.38 -7.96
C ASP A 47 6.09 5.94 -6.82
N PHE A 48 5.73 6.84 -5.90
CA PHE A 48 4.75 6.53 -4.87
C PHE A 48 3.38 6.14 -5.47
N SER A 49 3.02 6.72 -6.62
CA SER A 49 1.81 6.34 -7.34
C SER A 49 1.81 4.87 -7.84
N LYS A 50 2.99 4.30 -8.03
CA LYS A 50 3.24 2.92 -8.51
C LYS A 50 3.50 1.93 -7.37
N ASP A 51 3.43 2.40 -6.12
CA ASP A 51 3.73 1.60 -4.94
C ASP A 51 2.68 0.50 -4.72
N LYS A 52 3.01 -0.72 -5.18
CA LYS A 52 2.15 -1.89 -5.03
C LYS A 52 1.91 -2.27 -3.57
N ILE A 53 2.84 -1.98 -2.66
CA ILE A 53 2.72 -2.33 -1.25
C ILE A 53 1.64 -1.46 -0.63
N PHE A 54 1.68 -0.15 -0.87
CA PHE A 54 0.64 0.77 -0.41
C PHE A 54 -0.74 0.38 -0.97
N GLN A 55 -0.83 0.07 -2.26
CA GLN A 55 -2.10 -0.36 -2.86
C GLN A 55 -2.59 -1.71 -2.32
N MET A 56 -1.70 -2.66 -2.05
CA MET A 56 -2.05 -3.96 -1.47
C MET A 56 -2.56 -3.82 -0.04
N LEU A 57 -1.88 -3.03 0.79
CA LEU A 57 -2.27 -2.82 2.19
C LEU A 57 -3.60 -2.07 2.30
N LYS A 58 -3.89 -1.11 1.40
CA LYS A 58 -5.20 -0.43 1.32
C LYS A 58 -6.37 -1.38 1.08
N LYS A 59 -6.12 -2.56 0.50
CA LYS A 59 -7.16 -3.55 0.19
C LYS A 59 -7.43 -4.52 1.34
N GLN A 60 -6.62 -4.51 2.40
CA GLN A 60 -6.79 -5.41 3.54
C GLN A 60 -7.97 -4.95 4.42
N LYS A 61 -8.89 -5.86 4.71
CA LYS A 61 -10.14 -5.54 5.43
C LYS A 61 -9.94 -5.11 6.87
N ASN A 62 -8.87 -5.56 7.51
CA ASN A 62 -8.54 -5.37 8.92
C ASN A 62 -7.44 -4.31 9.16
N ILE A 63 -6.96 -3.65 8.09
CA ILE A 63 -5.92 -2.62 8.16
C ILE A 63 -6.44 -1.31 7.59
N TYR A 64 -6.16 -0.22 8.30
CA TYR A 64 -6.23 1.13 7.77
C TYR A 64 -4.81 1.68 7.59
N ILE A 65 -4.45 2.12 6.40
CA ILE A 65 -3.15 2.76 6.16
C ILE A 65 -3.31 4.22 5.79
N ARG A 66 -2.36 5.04 6.22
CA ARG A 66 -2.26 6.44 5.81
C ARG A 66 -0.82 6.78 5.44
N ALA A 67 -0.64 7.37 4.26
CA ALA A 67 0.63 7.93 3.86
C ALA A 67 1.00 9.10 4.78
N ILE A 68 2.22 9.05 5.31
CA ILE A 68 2.82 10.12 6.10
C ILE A 68 3.99 10.67 5.29
N ASP A 69 3.91 11.95 4.95
CA ASP A 69 4.99 12.65 4.24
C ASP A 69 6.24 12.71 5.11
N ALA A 70 7.32 12.11 4.61
CA ALA A 70 8.59 12.03 5.30
C ALA A 70 9.24 13.40 5.58
N ASN A 71 8.87 14.43 4.80
CA ASN A 71 9.34 15.79 5.02
C ASN A 71 8.62 16.50 6.19
N ASN A 72 7.54 15.93 6.70
CA ASN A 72 6.82 16.47 7.84
C ASN A 72 7.33 15.88 9.17
N ALA A 73 8.36 16.52 9.75
CA ALA A 73 8.93 16.13 11.05
C ALA A 73 7.92 16.08 12.21
N LYS A 74 6.78 16.79 12.09
CA LYS A 74 5.76 16.92 13.15
C LYS A 74 4.52 16.06 12.89
N ALA A 75 4.59 15.11 11.96
CA ALA A 75 3.49 14.20 11.72
C ALA A 75 3.12 13.45 13.01
N ASN A 76 1.83 13.42 13.35
CA ASN A 76 1.35 12.70 14.51
C ASN A 76 1.32 11.18 14.21
N ILE A 77 2.28 10.45 14.76
CA ILE A 77 2.41 8.99 14.62
C ILE A 77 1.69 8.25 15.76
N ASP A 78 1.36 8.92 16.87
CA ASP A 78 0.81 8.28 18.08
C ASP A 78 -0.50 7.54 17.83
N VAL A 79 -1.31 8.03 16.89
CA VAL A 79 -2.61 7.47 16.51
C VAL A 79 -2.54 6.16 15.73
N PHE A 80 -1.34 5.70 15.38
CA PHE A 80 -1.08 4.48 14.61
C PHE A 80 -0.58 3.33 15.50
N ASP A 81 -0.90 2.10 15.11
CA ASP A 81 -0.48 0.88 15.79
C ASP A 81 0.94 0.46 15.41
N MET A 82 1.39 0.73 14.16
CA MET A 82 2.77 0.47 13.72
C MET A 82 3.25 1.55 12.73
N VAL A 83 4.56 1.56 12.48
CA VAL A 83 5.19 2.33 11.42
C VAL A 83 5.74 1.39 10.33
N LEU A 84 5.47 1.72 9.08
CA LEU A 84 6.10 1.11 7.91
C LEU A 84 6.88 2.20 7.18
N ILE A 85 8.20 2.03 7.09
CA ILE A 85 9.08 2.99 6.39
C ILE A 85 9.32 2.46 4.98
N ASN A 86 8.74 3.13 3.98
CA ASN A 86 8.90 2.77 2.59
C ASN A 86 10.32 3.06 2.08
N GLU A 87 10.83 2.27 1.12
CA GLU A 87 12.18 2.50 0.57
C GLU A 87 12.29 3.83 -0.18
N ILE A 88 11.24 4.33 -0.83
CA ILE A 88 11.27 5.62 -1.54
C ILE A 88 11.62 6.78 -0.60
N THR A 89 11.36 6.63 0.70
CA THR A 89 11.66 7.64 1.73
C THR A 89 13.13 8.06 1.71
N PRO A 90 13.47 9.36 1.62
CA PRO A 90 14.85 9.81 1.78
C PRO A 90 15.36 9.45 3.19
N SER A 91 16.55 8.84 3.28
CA SER A 91 17.09 8.34 4.55
C SER A 91 17.46 9.43 5.56
N THR A 92 17.51 10.68 5.12
CA THR A 92 17.74 11.86 5.97
C THR A 92 16.53 12.78 6.01
N ALA A 93 15.34 12.29 5.61
CA ALA A 93 14.12 13.05 5.69
C ALA A 93 13.84 13.44 7.15
N PRO A 94 13.31 14.65 7.42
CA PRO A 94 13.09 15.15 8.78
C PRO A 94 12.37 14.21 9.75
N ILE A 95 11.44 13.37 9.28
CA ILE A 95 10.74 12.42 10.16
C ILE A 95 11.62 11.23 10.59
N ILE A 96 12.62 10.84 9.79
CA ILE A 96 13.37 9.58 10.00
C ILE A 96 14.05 9.57 11.37
N ALA A 97 14.73 10.65 11.75
CA ALA A 97 15.36 10.77 13.06
C ALA A 97 14.35 10.61 14.22
N ASN A 98 13.10 11.06 14.05
CA ASN A 98 12.06 10.94 15.08
C ASN A 98 11.49 9.52 15.21
N LEU A 99 11.76 8.64 14.24
CA LEU A 99 11.33 7.25 14.26
C LEU A 99 12.36 6.33 14.93
N GLU A 100 13.55 6.84 15.26
CA GLU A 100 14.56 6.08 15.98
C GLU A 100 14.09 5.72 17.39
N GLY A 101 14.03 4.41 17.70
CA GLY A 101 13.71 3.92 19.05
C GLY A 101 12.29 4.21 19.52
N ILE A 102 11.35 4.52 18.62
CA ILE A 102 9.95 4.76 18.99
C ILE A 102 9.34 3.52 19.63
N ASN A 103 8.42 3.73 20.56
CA ASN A 103 7.66 2.66 21.21
C ASN A 103 6.48 2.21 20.34
N LYS A 104 6.77 1.75 19.12
CA LYS A 104 5.83 1.15 18.16
C LYS A 104 6.54 0.09 17.32
N PRO A 105 5.84 -0.97 16.89
CA PRO A 105 6.40 -1.91 15.93
C PRO A 105 6.82 -1.22 14.62
N ILE A 106 7.94 -1.66 14.04
CA ILE A 106 8.50 -1.09 12.81
C ILE A 106 8.68 -2.20 11.77
N LEU A 107 8.14 -1.95 10.58
CA LEU A 107 8.60 -2.59 9.35
C LEU A 107 9.46 -1.59 8.57
N ASN A 108 10.78 -1.78 8.58
CA ASN A 108 11.70 -0.91 7.86
C ASN A 108 12.06 -1.49 6.49
N MET A 109 11.71 -0.79 5.42
CA MET A 109 12.13 -1.13 4.05
C MET A 109 13.24 -0.20 3.55
N LYS A 110 13.60 0.84 4.32
CA LYS A 110 14.68 1.77 4.00
C LYS A 110 15.98 1.37 4.70
N VAL A 111 16.73 0.46 4.10
CA VAL A 111 18.04 0.04 4.65
C VAL A 111 19.02 1.21 4.83
N HIS A 112 18.96 2.20 3.94
CA HIS A 112 19.82 3.38 4.04
C HIS A 112 19.47 4.30 5.22
N ALA A 113 18.40 4.04 5.98
CA ALA A 113 18.12 4.74 7.23
C ALA A 113 19.18 4.43 8.31
N TYR A 114 19.90 3.30 8.21
CA TYR A 114 20.97 2.95 9.16
C TYR A 114 22.31 3.60 8.85
N LYS A 115 22.49 4.16 7.66
CA LYS A 115 23.78 4.70 7.21
C LYS A 115 24.31 5.76 8.17
N THR A 116 25.62 5.88 8.25
CA THR A 116 26.29 6.94 9.02
C THR A 116 26.11 8.30 8.32
N ALA A 117 25.06 9.04 8.69
CA ALA A 117 24.77 10.37 8.13
C ALA A 117 23.92 11.19 9.10
N ASN A 118 24.10 12.51 9.08
CA ASN A 118 23.24 13.41 9.85
C ASN A 118 21.77 13.28 9.39
N GLY A 119 20.87 13.03 10.33
CA GLY A 119 19.44 12.82 10.08
C GLY A 119 19.04 11.37 9.73
N ALA A 120 20.01 10.47 9.57
CA ALA A 120 19.79 9.02 9.57
C ALA A 120 20.10 8.46 10.97
N TRP A 121 19.75 7.20 11.24
CA TRP A 121 19.91 6.59 12.56
C TRP A 121 21.38 6.30 12.92
N SER A 122 22.28 6.28 11.93
CA SER A 122 23.71 6.03 12.17
C SER A 122 23.99 4.72 12.95
N TRP A 123 23.14 3.72 12.75
CA TRP A 123 23.28 2.39 13.34
C TRP A 123 24.36 1.55 12.66
N ALA A 124 24.83 1.92 11.46
CA ALA A 124 25.87 1.20 10.75
C ALA A 124 27.29 1.61 11.17
N THR A 125 28.22 0.65 11.15
CA THR A 125 29.65 0.86 11.48
C THR A 125 30.37 1.72 10.43
N ALA A 126 29.97 1.65 9.16
CA ALA A 126 30.45 2.55 8.12
C ALA A 126 29.47 2.66 6.92
N GLY A 127 28.59 3.66 6.91
CA GLY A 127 27.91 4.10 5.68
C GLY A 127 27.10 3.04 4.89
N PHE A 128 26.70 1.93 5.51
CA PHE A 128 26.12 0.78 4.81
C PHE A 128 24.59 0.88 4.59
N GLY A 129 24.14 0.06 3.65
CA GLY A 129 22.83 0.04 2.99
C GLY A 129 23.12 -0.17 1.51
N ASP A 130 23.00 -1.40 1.02
CA ASP A 130 23.49 -1.75 -0.32
C ASP A 130 22.42 -2.52 -1.10
N ASN A 131 22.64 -2.69 -2.40
CA ASN A 131 21.62 -3.11 -3.35
C ASN A 131 22.17 -4.17 -4.31
N THR A 132 21.33 -5.12 -4.69
CA THR A 132 21.67 -6.14 -5.69
C THR A 132 20.61 -6.21 -6.79
N THR A 133 20.99 -6.78 -7.93
CA THR A 133 20.06 -7.16 -9.00
C THR A 133 19.51 -8.57 -8.82
N ALA A 134 19.95 -9.32 -7.81
CA ALA A 134 19.35 -10.60 -7.46
C ALA A 134 17.88 -10.40 -7.07
N THR A 135 17.02 -11.36 -7.43
CA THR A 135 15.56 -11.26 -7.27
C THR A 135 14.96 -12.27 -6.29
N THR A 136 15.77 -13.23 -5.85
CA THR A 136 15.34 -14.36 -5.03
C THR A 136 16.06 -14.31 -3.69
N ILE A 137 15.31 -14.51 -2.63
CA ILE A 137 15.85 -14.71 -1.28
C ILE A 137 15.90 -16.20 -0.95
N TYR A 138 16.78 -16.56 -0.03
CA TYR A 138 16.83 -17.86 0.62
C TYR A 138 16.48 -17.68 2.11
N VAL A 139 15.48 -18.42 2.58
CA VAL A 139 15.04 -18.43 3.98
C VAL A 139 15.72 -19.57 4.72
N ASP A 140 16.46 -19.22 5.76
CA ASP A 140 17.16 -20.17 6.61
C ASP A 140 16.18 -21.14 7.27
N GLU A 141 16.61 -22.40 7.43
CA GLU A 141 15.74 -23.52 7.81
C GLU A 141 14.96 -23.25 9.10
N GLU A 142 15.61 -22.62 10.09
CA GLU A 142 15.00 -22.29 11.38
C GLU A 142 13.89 -21.24 11.30
N PHE A 143 13.87 -20.40 10.26
CA PHE A 143 12.88 -19.34 10.07
C PHE A 143 11.78 -19.70 9.07
N ARG A 144 11.81 -20.88 8.44
CA ARG A 144 10.79 -21.29 7.46
C ARG A 144 9.38 -21.38 8.04
N SER A 145 9.25 -21.58 9.36
CA SER A 145 7.96 -21.55 10.08
C SER A 145 7.59 -20.17 10.64
N HIS A 146 8.36 -19.12 10.34
CA HIS A 146 8.05 -17.77 10.80
C HIS A 146 6.71 -17.31 10.18
N PRO A 147 5.79 -16.68 10.96
CA PRO A 147 4.46 -16.30 10.47
C PRO A 147 4.44 -15.42 9.21
N MET A 148 5.56 -14.73 8.91
CA MET A 148 5.68 -13.95 7.68
C MET A 148 5.62 -14.81 6.41
N PHE A 149 5.96 -16.09 6.49
CA PHE A 149 5.95 -17.03 5.38
C PHE A 149 4.66 -17.89 5.31
N ASP A 150 3.67 -17.60 6.17
CA ASP A 150 2.41 -18.33 6.17
C ASP A 150 1.69 -18.28 4.82
N GLY A 151 1.42 -19.47 4.26
CA GLY A 151 0.75 -19.65 2.98
C GLY A 151 1.65 -19.47 1.76
N ILE A 152 2.97 -19.45 1.93
CA ILE A 152 3.96 -19.29 0.85
C ILE A 152 4.67 -20.63 0.64
N GLU A 153 4.80 -21.03 -0.63
CA GLU A 153 5.52 -22.25 -0.98
C GLU A 153 7.03 -22.00 -0.96
N LEU A 154 7.71 -22.60 0.02
CA LEU A 154 9.16 -22.53 0.17
C LEU A 154 9.82 -23.72 -0.56
N SER A 155 10.01 -23.61 -1.86
CA SER A 155 10.76 -24.61 -2.65
C SER A 155 12.24 -24.56 -2.25
N ASP A 156 12.65 -25.48 -1.38
CA ASP A 156 14.01 -25.54 -0.80
C ASP A 156 14.43 -24.25 -0.07
N GLY A 157 13.46 -23.52 0.50
CA GLY A 157 13.69 -22.24 1.19
C GLY A 157 13.80 -21.03 0.26
N GLU A 158 13.63 -21.19 -1.06
CA GLU A 158 13.75 -20.08 -2.00
C GLU A 158 12.42 -19.36 -2.24
N ILE A 159 12.48 -18.02 -2.32
CA ILE A 159 11.31 -17.19 -2.68
C ILE A 159 11.73 -16.13 -3.69
N LYS A 160 11.06 -16.11 -4.85
CA LYS A 160 11.27 -15.06 -5.84
C LYS A 160 10.48 -13.81 -5.43
N MET A 161 11.20 -12.75 -5.03
CA MET A 161 10.59 -11.51 -4.55
C MET A 161 10.21 -10.55 -5.68
N VAL A 162 11.01 -10.54 -6.75
CA VAL A 162 10.88 -9.61 -7.87
C VAL A 162 10.83 -10.39 -9.19
N SER A 163 9.84 -10.13 -10.04
CA SER A 163 9.65 -10.88 -11.30
C SER A 163 10.60 -10.41 -12.42
N ALA A 164 10.93 -9.11 -12.45
CA ALA A 164 11.81 -8.45 -13.39
C ALA A 164 12.54 -7.27 -12.71
N VAL A 165 13.80 -7.02 -13.08
CA VAL A 165 14.64 -5.97 -12.47
C VAL A 165 14.66 -4.75 -13.36
N ASP A 166 14.29 -3.59 -12.82
CA ASP A 166 14.42 -2.32 -13.53
C ASP A 166 15.85 -1.78 -13.40
N THR A 167 16.28 -1.43 -12.17
CA THR A 167 17.67 -1.02 -11.90
C THR A 167 18.32 -1.86 -10.79
N LYS A 168 17.59 -2.07 -9.69
CA LYS A 168 17.96 -2.94 -8.56
C LYS A 168 16.71 -3.66 -8.07
N ALA A 169 16.88 -4.76 -7.36
CA ALA A 169 15.78 -5.60 -6.89
C ALA A 169 15.75 -5.68 -5.37
N LEU A 170 16.77 -6.28 -4.76
CA LEU A 170 16.85 -6.42 -3.31
C LEU A 170 17.80 -5.37 -2.73
N THR A 171 17.55 -5.01 -1.48
CA THR A 171 18.50 -4.27 -0.65
C THR A 171 18.87 -5.11 0.55
N PHE A 172 20.02 -4.87 1.15
CA PHE A 172 20.49 -5.69 2.26
C PHE A 172 21.25 -4.87 3.29
N MET A 173 21.30 -5.42 4.50
CA MET A 173 22.10 -4.94 5.61
C MET A 173 22.46 -6.16 6.45
N ASN A 174 23.74 -6.44 6.59
CA ASN A 174 24.17 -7.59 7.35
C ASN A 174 24.24 -7.27 8.85
N PRO A 175 23.88 -8.22 9.74
CA PRO A 175 23.95 -8.04 11.20
C PRO A 175 25.27 -7.47 11.72
N GLU A 176 26.41 -7.94 11.20
CA GLU A 176 27.75 -7.49 11.62
C GLU A 176 28.06 -6.04 11.26
N SER A 177 27.26 -5.43 10.38
CA SER A 177 27.40 -4.02 10.03
C SER A 177 26.76 -3.08 11.05
N PHE A 178 26.00 -3.59 12.02
CA PHE A 178 25.40 -2.78 13.09
C PHE A 178 26.39 -2.46 14.21
N THR A 179 26.47 -1.19 14.59
CA THR A 179 27.34 -0.66 15.65
C THR A 179 26.78 -1.01 17.02
N ASP A 180 27.64 -1.49 17.93
CA ASP A 180 27.34 -1.70 19.35
C ASP A 180 26.00 -2.43 19.62
N ALA A 181 25.69 -3.45 18.81
CA ALA A 181 24.50 -4.24 18.99
C ALA A 181 24.59 -5.07 20.29
N THR A 182 23.52 -5.07 21.10
CA THR A 182 23.39 -5.94 22.27
C THR A 182 22.32 -7.00 22.00
N GLY A 183 22.68 -8.27 22.18
CA GLY A 183 21.83 -9.41 21.81
C GLY A 183 21.93 -9.78 20.32
N ASP A 184 21.13 -10.78 19.93
CA ASP A 184 21.15 -11.31 18.56
C ASP A 184 20.36 -10.43 17.58
N ILE A 185 20.85 -10.28 16.35
CA ILE A 185 20.06 -9.78 15.21
C ILE A 185 19.84 -10.97 14.30
N ASN A 186 18.60 -11.42 14.21
CA ASN A 186 18.27 -12.65 13.51
C ASN A 186 18.29 -12.40 12.00
N ALA A 187 19.24 -13.00 11.29
CA ALA A 187 19.24 -13.05 9.84
C ALA A 187 18.19 -14.06 9.37
N ILE A 188 17.05 -13.58 8.88
CA ILE A 188 15.91 -14.45 8.52
C ILE A 188 16.07 -14.98 7.09
N ALA A 189 16.49 -14.12 6.17
CA ALA A 189 16.67 -14.49 4.77
C ALA A 189 17.78 -13.69 4.10
N SER A 190 18.61 -14.38 3.33
CA SER A 190 19.69 -13.81 2.54
C SER A 190 19.34 -13.76 1.05
N VAL A 191 20.17 -13.08 0.25
CA VAL A 191 20.15 -13.23 -1.21
C VAL A 191 20.47 -14.69 -1.56
N LYS A 192 19.69 -15.31 -2.45
CA LYS A 192 19.91 -16.70 -2.84
C LYS A 192 21.35 -16.93 -3.32
N GLY A 193 22.06 -17.83 -2.64
CA GLY A 193 23.43 -18.22 -2.98
C GLY A 193 24.50 -17.23 -2.49
N GLU A 194 24.12 -16.23 -1.71
CA GLU A 194 25.03 -15.22 -1.15
C GLU A 194 24.76 -15.02 0.37
N GLU A 195 25.66 -14.31 1.06
CA GLU A 195 25.58 -14.08 2.52
C GLU A 195 24.81 -12.79 2.88
N GLN A 196 24.47 -11.97 1.88
CA GLN A 196 23.84 -10.66 2.05
C GLN A 196 22.43 -10.80 2.64
N VAL A 197 22.21 -10.25 3.83
CA VAL A 197 20.95 -10.40 4.57
C VAL A 197 19.92 -9.37 4.13
N CYS A 198 18.84 -9.84 3.50
CA CYS A 198 17.74 -9.01 3.01
C CYS A 198 16.64 -8.84 4.06
N ILE A 199 16.36 -9.88 4.83
CA ILE A 199 15.35 -9.86 5.89
C ILE A 199 16.04 -10.15 7.21
N LEU A 200 15.83 -9.27 8.18
CA LEU A 200 16.28 -9.47 9.56
C LEU A 200 15.22 -9.04 10.56
N GLU A 201 15.31 -9.59 11.76
CA GLU A 201 14.52 -9.18 12.91
C GLU A 201 15.46 -8.78 14.05
N ILE A 202 15.12 -7.69 14.74
CA ILE A 202 15.78 -7.29 15.97
C ILE A 202 14.82 -7.59 17.12
N PRO A 203 15.11 -8.59 17.97
CA PRO A 203 14.26 -8.95 19.11
C PRO A 203 14.02 -7.80 20.09
N VAL A 204 12.83 -7.78 20.69
CA VAL A 204 12.50 -6.84 21.76
C VAL A 204 13.45 -7.03 22.95
N GLY A 205 13.98 -5.92 23.47
CA GLY A 205 14.93 -5.91 24.57
C GLY A 205 16.38 -5.69 24.13
N ASN A 206 16.69 -5.96 22.86
CA ASN A 206 18.01 -5.71 22.28
C ASN A 206 18.23 -4.21 22.02
N SER A 207 19.47 -3.83 21.71
CA SER A 207 19.80 -2.46 21.32
C SER A 207 20.75 -2.42 20.14
N VAL A 208 20.71 -1.34 19.37
CA VAL A 208 21.67 -1.04 18.30
C VAL A 208 22.14 0.40 18.45
N ALA A 209 23.45 0.64 18.44
CA ALA A 209 24.05 1.97 18.62
C ALA A 209 23.50 2.74 19.85
N GLY A 210 23.19 2.02 20.94
CA GLY A 210 22.59 2.58 22.16
C GLY A 210 21.06 2.79 22.10
N THR A 211 20.44 2.63 20.94
CA THR A 211 18.98 2.71 20.79
C THR A 211 18.33 1.38 21.16
N LYS A 212 17.44 1.41 22.15
CA LYS A 212 16.73 0.24 22.65
C LYS A 212 15.53 -0.12 21.77
N ILE A 213 15.40 -1.39 21.42
CA ILE A 213 14.24 -1.94 20.72
C ILE A 213 13.19 -2.34 21.76
N THR A 214 12.07 -1.61 21.77
CA THR A 214 10.99 -1.76 22.76
C THR A 214 9.76 -2.47 22.22
N GLU A 215 9.64 -2.56 20.90
CA GLU A 215 8.55 -3.21 20.16
C GLU A 215 9.14 -3.98 18.98
N LYS A 216 8.35 -4.87 18.36
CA LYS A 216 8.86 -5.76 17.29
C LYS A 216 9.43 -4.96 16.11
N PHE A 217 10.56 -5.40 15.59
CA PHE A 217 11.28 -4.71 14.52
C PHE A 217 11.71 -5.70 13.44
N ILE A 218 11.23 -5.51 12.21
CA ILE A 218 11.67 -6.27 11.04
C ILE A 218 12.17 -5.30 9.96
N GLN A 219 13.24 -5.70 9.29
CA GLN A 219 13.62 -5.14 8.00
C GLN A 219 13.25 -6.09 6.87
N ILE A 220 12.69 -5.55 5.79
CA ILE A 220 12.58 -6.26 4.50
C ILE A 220 13.25 -5.41 3.42
N GLY A 221 14.37 -5.89 2.91
CA GLY A 221 15.17 -5.20 1.92
C GLY A 221 14.66 -5.38 0.50
N LEU A 222 13.98 -4.36 -0.02
CA LEU A 222 13.50 -4.27 -1.40
C LEU A 222 13.81 -2.90 -1.96
N ASN A 223 14.31 -2.83 -3.19
CA ASN A 223 14.60 -1.56 -3.85
C ASN A 223 13.35 -1.01 -4.57
N SER A 224 13.05 0.27 -4.36
CA SER A 224 11.86 0.92 -4.93
C SER A 224 11.82 0.88 -6.45
N SER A 225 12.97 0.87 -7.13
CA SER A 225 13.03 0.84 -8.61
C SER A 225 12.32 -0.37 -9.21
N SER A 226 12.18 -1.50 -8.48
CA SER A 226 11.47 -2.69 -8.98
C SER A 226 10.15 -2.96 -8.28
N TYR A 227 9.54 -1.99 -7.57
CA TYR A 227 8.25 -2.19 -6.89
C TYR A 227 7.11 -2.58 -7.85
N ALA A 228 7.14 -2.08 -9.08
CA ALA A 228 6.19 -2.46 -10.14
C ALA A 228 6.28 -3.96 -10.50
N ASN A 229 7.37 -4.64 -10.13
CA ASN A 229 7.66 -6.03 -10.46
C ASN A 229 7.64 -6.95 -9.23
N LEU A 230 7.15 -6.49 -8.06
CA LEU A 230 6.96 -7.37 -6.91
C LEU A 230 6.01 -8.54 -7.23
N THR A 231 6.39 -9.74 -6.80
CA THR A 231 5.58 -10.96 -6.92
C THR A 231 4.46 -10.99 -5.89
N GLU A 232 3.49 -11.90 -6.07
CA GLU A 232 2.42 -12.12 -5.10
C GLU A 232 2.95 -12.65 -3.76
N ASP A 233 3.99 -13.49 -3.80
CA ASP A 233 4.67 -13.96 -2.59
C ASP A 233 5.33 -12.81 -1.84
N ALA A 234 6.04 -11.91 -2.54
CA ALA A 234 6.65 -10.74 -1.90
C ALA A 234 5.60 -9.85 -1.21
N LEU A 235 4.49 -9.58 -1.88
CA LEU A 235 3.38 -8.81 -1.30
C LEU A 235 2.76 -9.55 -0.10
N SER A 236 2.65 -10.87 -0.17
CA SER A 236 2.15 -11.71 0.93
C SER A 236 3.08 -11.69 2.13
N ILE A 237 4.40 -11.77 1.94
CA ILE A 237 5.41 -11.66 3.02
C ILE A 237 5.28 -10.31 3.71
N ILE A 238 5.21 -9.22 2.95
CA ILE A 238 5.11 -7.87 3.51
C ILE A 238 3.81 -7.71 4.31
N CYS A 239 2.69 -8.23 3.79
CA CYS A 239 1.41 -8.22 4.48
C CYS A 239 1.44 -9.05 5.77
N ASN A 240 1.96 -10.28 5.69
CA ASN A 240 2.09 -11.17 6.84
C ASN A 240 3.05 -10.59 7.89
N ALA A 241 4.12 -9.90 7.49
CA ALA A 241 5.01 -9.18 8.40
C ALA A 241 4.26 -8.06 9.14
N CYS A 242 3.39 -7.31 8.47
CA CYS A 242 2.54 -6.32 9.13
C CYS A 242 1.61 -6.98 10.17
N TYR A 243 1.01 -8.13 9.85
CA TYR A 243 0.18 -8.87 10.81
C TYR A 243 0.99 -9.38 12.01
N TYR A 244 2.16 -9.95 11.77
CA TYR A 244 3.06 -10.42 12.83
C TYR A 244 3.49 -9.28 13.75
N LEU A 245 3.89 -8.14 13.19
CA LEU A 245 4.34 -6.97 13.94
C LEU A 245 3.24 -6.35 14.81
N MET A 246 1.97 -6.48 14.41
CA MET A 246 0.82 -5.95 15.13
C MET A 246 0.06 -7.00 15.97
N ASP A 247 0.61 -8.21 16.12
CA ASP A 247 -0.02 -9.35 16.80
C ASP A 247 -1.43 -9.69 16.27
N MET A 248 -1.62 -9.54 14.96
CA MET A 248 -2.86 -9.85 14.28
C MET A 248 -2.86 -11.29 13.78
N LYS A 249 -4.03 -11.92 13.83
CA LYS A 249 -4.28 -13.13 13.05
C LYS A 249 -4.75 -12.73 11.65
N LYS A 250 -4.15 -13.33 10.63
CA LYS A 250 -4.68 -13.27 9.26
C LYS A 250 -6.07 -13.89 9.29
N ASP A 251 -7.06 -13.18 8.75
CA ASP A 251 -8.43 -13.69 8.68
C ASP A 251 -8.45 -14.81 7.63
N THR A 252 -8.35 -16.06 8.08
CA THR A 252 -8.27 -17.25 7.22
C THR A 252 -9.63 -17.71 6.71
N THR A 253 -10.71 -17.01 7.02
CA THR A 253 -11.99 -17.15 6.30
C THR A 253 -11.91 -16.41 4.97
N ALA A 254 -11.05 -16.91 4.08
CA ALA A 254 -11.06 -16.56 2.67
C ALA A 254 -11.68 -17.75 1.93
N GLU A 255 -12.91 -17.58 1.44
CA GLU A 255 -13.30 -18.22 0.19
C GLU A 255 -12.22 -17.86 -0.83
N THR A 256 -11.73 -18.87 -1.55
CA THR A 256 -10.66 -18.76 -2.53
C THR A 256 -11.08 -17.84 -3.68
N GLU A 257 -10.91 -16.53 -3.52
CA GLU A 257 -10.89 -15.61 -4.65
C GLU A 257 -9.45 -15.55 -5.15
N THR A 258 -9.16 -16.37 -6.16
CA THR A 258 -7.97 -16.26 -7.02
C THR A 258 -7.78 -14.80 -7.43
N TYR A 259 -6.71 -14.18 -6.94
CA TYR A 259 -6.33 -12.82 -7.28
C TYR A 259 -5.81 -12.76 -8.71
N SER A 260 -6.72 -12.70 -9.68
CA SER A 260 -6.37 -12.15 -10.99
C SER A 260 -6.31 -10.63 -10.87
N ALA A 261 -5.28 -10.02 -11.45
CA ALA A 261 -5.21 -8.58 -11.63
C ALA A 261 -6.36 -8.12 -12.56
N SER A 262 -7.56 -7.96 -12.00
CA SER A 262 -8.71 -7.42 -12.72
C SER A 262 -8.85 -5.94 -12.39
N SER A 263 -8.83 -5.12 -13.44
CA SER A 263 -9.60 -3.88 -13.50
C SER A 263 -10.93 -4.04 -12.76
N ASN A 264 -11.38 -3.03 -11.98
CA ASN A 264 -12.68 -3.05 -11.34
C ASN A 264 -13.74 -3.45 -12.38
N SER A 265 -14.24 -4.68 -12.32
CA SER A 265 -15.05 -5.26 -13.38
C SER A 265 -16.46 -4.69 -13.28
N ILE A 266 -16.81 -3.82 -14.22
CA ILE A 266 -18.18 -3.33 -14.37
C ILE A 266 -18.93 -4.25 -15.32
N THR A 267 -20.17 -4.58 -14.97
CA THR A 267 -21.09 -5.29 -15.85
C THR A 267 -22.05 -4.30 -16.47
N VAL A 268 -22.31 -4.43 -17.77
CA VAL A 268 -23.20 -3.54 -18.52
C VAL A 268 -24.24 -4.38 -19.23
N SER A 269 -25.52 -4.06 -19.06
CA SER A 269 -26.62 -4.83 -19.65
C SER A 269 -27.86 -3.99 -19.92
N PRO A 270 -28.60 -4.23 -21.02
CA PRO A 270 -28.21 -5.08 -22.15
C PRO A 270 -27.07 -4.44 -22.97
N ASN A 271 -26.32 -5.26 -23.71
CA ASN A 271 -25.36 -4.80 -24.71
C ASN A 271 -25.43 -5.74 -25.93
N PRO A 272 -26.01 -5.33 -27.08
CA PRO A 272 -26.43 -3.96 -27.42
C PRO A 272 -27.60 -3.41 -26.58
N ALA A 273 -27.57 -2.11 -26.29
CA ALA A 273 -28.61 -1.37 -25.57
C ALA A 273 -29.52 -0.61 -26.54
N HIS A 274 -30.80 -0.47 -26.20
CA HIS A 274 -31.77 0.37 -26.91
C HIS A 274 -31.98 1.67 -26.13
N ASP A 275 -33.01 1.75 -25.30
CA ASP A 275 -33.36 2.97 -24.55
C ASP A 275 -32.68 3.04 -23.17
N ILE A 276 -32.29 1.90 -22.61
CA ILE A 276 -31.80 1.80 -21.23
C ILE A 276 -30.53 0.95 -21.18
N LEU A 277 -29.56 1.42 -20.39
CA LEU A 277 -28.35 0.69 -20.03
C LEU A 277 -28.23 0.58 -18.51
N ASN A 278 -28.17 -0.64 -17.99
CA ASN A 278 -27.89 -0.91 -16.59
C ASN A 278 -26.39 -1.17 -16.42
N ILE A 279 -25.81 -0.48 -15.44
CA ILE A 279 -24.43 -0.62 -15.02
C ILE A 279 -24.49 -1.24 -13.63
N SER A 280 -23.93 -2.42 -13.46
CA SER A 280 -23.80 -3.04 -12.14
C SER A 280 -22.35 -3.30 -11.82
N LEU A 281 -21.95 -2.94 -10.62
CA LEU A 281 -20.58 -3.12 -10.15
C LEU A 281 -20.60 -3.35 -8.66
N GLU A 282 -19.72 -4.24 -8.20
CA GLU A 282 -19.45 -4.39 -6.79
C GLU A 282 -18.22 -3.54 -6.45
N THR A 283 -18.34 -2.69 -5.43
CA THR A 283 -17.23 -1.87 -4.95
C THR A 283 -17.06 -2.02 -3.45
N ARG A 284 -15.82 -1.99 -2.98
CA ARG A 284 -15.50 -1.98 -1.55
C ARG A 284 -15.41 -0.55 -0.98
N PHE A 285 -15.69 0.45 -1.80
CA PHE A 285 -15.52 1.86 -1.48
C PHE A 285 -16.84 2.61 -1.63
N ASN A 286 -17.10 3.50 -0.67
CA ASN A 286 -17.99 4.64 -0.91
C ASN A 286 -17.21 5.65 -1.76
N ASP A 287 -17.72 6.00 -2.94
CA ASP A 287 -17.04 6.88 -3.88
C ASP A 287 -18.05 7.72 -4.67
N ILE A 288 -17.65 8.92 -5.09
CA ILE A 288 -18.42 9.71 -6.06
C ILE A 288 -17.77 9.47 -7.41
N VAL A 289 -18.52 8.84 -8.32
CA VAL A 289 -18.03 8.41 -9.63
C VAL A 289 -18.73 9.18 -10.73
N VAL A 290 -17.94 9.71 -11.65
CA VAL A 290 -18.44 10.31 -12.89
C VAL A 290 -18.59 9.21 -13.93
N ILE A 291 -19.82 9.00 -14.39
CA ILE A 291 -20.13 8.17 -15.55
C ILE A 291 -20.12 9.06 -16.80
N SER A 292 -19.41 8.65 -17.84
CA SER A 292 -19.40 9.30 -19.16
C SER A 292 -19.63 8.29 -20.29
N LEU A 293 -20.41 8.66 -21.30
CA LEU A 293 -20.44 7.98 -22.60
C LEU A 293 -19.66 8.80 -23.61
N ILE A 294 -18.69 8.17 -24.27
CA ILE A 294 -17.78 8.81 -25.21
C ILE A 294 -17.91 8.09 -26.56
N ASP A 295 -18.20 8.83 -27.63
CA ASP A 295 -18.25 8.26 -28.97
C ASP A 295 -16.84 7.92 -29.51
N MET A 296 -16.77 7.24 -30.65
CA MET A 296 -15.49 6.82 -31.25
C MET A 296 -14.62 8.00 -31.73
N VAL A 297 -15.15 9.22 -31.78
CA VAL A 297 -14.42 10.45 -32.14
C VAL A 297 -13.97 11.21 -30.88
N GLY A 298 -14.28 10.70 -29.68
CA GLY A 298 -13.88 11.27 -28.39
C GLY A 298 -14.89 12.29 -27.84
N LYS A 299 -16.03 12.51 -28.47
CA LYS A 299 -17.06 13.43 -27.97
C LYS A 299 -17.85 12.76 -26.84
N THR A 300 -17.94 13.44 -25.70
CA THR A 300 -18.80 13.00 -24.59
C THR A 300 -20.27 13.29 -24.92
N THR A 301 -21.09 12.26 -25.03
CA THR A 301 -22.53 12.35 -25.36
C THR A 301 -23.44 12.25 -24.16
N TYR A 302 -22.95 11.73 -23.05
CA TYR A 302 -23.64 11.68 -21.76
C TYR A 302 -22.63 11.80 -20.63
N LYS A 303 -23.03 12.48 -19.54
CA LYS A 303 -22.22 12.60 -18.33
C LYS A 303 -23.12 12.77 -17.10
N THR A 304 -22.89 11.97 -16.06
CA THR A 304 -23.55 12.11 -14.77
C THR A 304 -22.60 11.77 -13.63
N SER A 305 -22.92 12.20 -12.41
CA SER A 305 -22.20 11.83 -11.20
C SER A 305 -23.11 10.97 -10.33
N ILE A 306 -22.58 9.86 -9.84
CA ILE A 306 -23.30 8.95 -8.95
C ILE A 306 -22.53 8.70 -7.67
N GLU A 307 -23.26 8.46 -6.59
CA GLU A 307 -22.69 7.94 -5.35
C GLU A 307 -22.70 6.42 -5.42
N LEU A 308 -21.55 5.83 -5.19
CA LEU A 308 -21.42 4.40 -4.98
C LEU A 308 -21.27 4.15 -3.48
N HIS A 309 -21.89 3.07 -3.02
CA HIS A 309 -21.77 2.57 -1.67
C HIS A 309 -21.00 1.25 -1.66
N GLN A 310 -20.40 0.90 -0.53
CA GLN A 310 -19.80 -0.42 -0.38
C GLN A 310 -20.83 -1.54 -0.64
N GLY A 311 -20.46 -2.54 -1.43
CA GLY A 311 -21.29 -3.64 -1.87
C GLY A 311 -21.70 -3.52 -3.33
N GLU A 312 -22.81 -4.19 -3.68
CA GLU A 312 -23.40 -4.13 -5.01
C GLU A 312 -24.03 -2.76 -5.26
N ASN A 313 -23.70 -2.18 -6.40
CA ASN A 313 -24.32 -0.95 -6.89
C ASN A 313 -24.90 -1.21 -8.27
N SER A 314 -26.07 -0.66 -8.51
CA SER A 314 -26.68 -0.65 -9.82
C SER A 314 -27.09 0.77 -10.17
N HIS A 315 -26.79 1.19 -11.39
CA HIS A 315 -27.19 2.47 -11.93
C HIS A 315 -27.73 2.30 -13.34
N THR A 316 -28.85 2.95 -13.61
CA THR A 316 -29.52 2.91 -14.90
C THR A 316 -29.30 4.23 -15.63
N VAL A 317 -28.81 4.13 -16.86
CA VAL A 317 -28.62 5.25 -17.78
C VAL A 317 -29.72 5.23 -18.83
N ASP A 318 -30.41 6.35 -18.97
CA ASP A 318 -31.35 6.61 -20.06
C ASP A 318 -30.57 7.02 -21.31
N LEU A 319 -30.72 6.24 -22.38
CA LEU A 319 -30.08 6.45 -23.67
C LEU A 319 -31.00 7.15 -24.68
N SER A 320 -32.22 7.55 -24.27
CA SER A 320 -33.17 8.25 -25.12
C SER A 320 -32.54 9.49 -25.75
N GLY A 321 -32.44 9.51 -27.08
CA GLY A 321 -31.86 10.62 -27.83
C GLY A 321 -30.35 10.54 -28.07
N ILE A 322 -29.66 9.49 -27.59
CA ILE A 322 -28.28 9.17 -27.98
C ILE A 322 -28.32 8.37 -29.29
N ALA A 323 -27.54 8.76 -30.30
CA ALA A 323 -27.55 8.09 -31.61
C ALA A 323 -27.04 6.63 -31.55
N SER A 324 -27.55 5.77 -32.44
CA SER A 324 -27.04 4.41 -32.61
C SER A 324 -25.55 4.43 -32.99
N GLY A 325 -24.73 3.61 -32.32
CA GLY A 325 -23.29 3.62 -32.51
C GLY A 325 -22.52 2.83 -31.46
N ILE A 326 -21.18 2.88 -31.56
CA ILE A 326 -20.27 2.30 -30.56
C ILE A 326 -19.81 3.42 -29.63
N TYR A 327 -19.85 3.16 -28.33
CA TYR A 327 -19.44 4.10 -27.29
C TYR A 327 -18.52 3.43 -26.28
N LEU A 328 -17.68 4.22 -25.63
CA LEU A 328 -16.96 3.87 -24.41
C LEU A 328 -17.74 4.43 -23.22
N LEU A 329 -18.22 3.53 -22.36
CA LEU A 329 -18.71 3.85 -21.03
C LEU A 329 -17.51 3.94 -20.09
N ARG A 330 -17.33 5.08 -19.44
CA ARG A 330 -16.23 5.33 -18.52
C ARG A 330 -16.76 5.73 -17.15
N LEU A 331 -16.22 5.11 -16.10
CA LEU A 331 -16.44 5.42 -14.69
C LEU A 331 -15.13 5.95 -14.12
N GLU A 332 -15.15 7.18 -13.61
CA GLU A 332 -13.99 7.86 -13.00
C GLU A 332 -14.36 8.41 -11.62
N GLY A 333 -13.80 7.82 -10.58
CA GLY A 333 -13.84 8.28 -9.19
C GLY A 333 -12.46 8.24 -8.54
N SER A 334 -12.40 8.33 -7.21
CA SER A 334 -11.13 8.31 -6.47
C SER A 334 -10.53 6.91 -6.34
N ASN A 335 -11.38 5.88 -6.33
CA ASN A 335 -10.97 4.47 -6.22
C ASN A 335 -11.53 3.61 -7.36
N ILE A 336 -12.47 4.15 -8.13
CA ILE A 336 -13.12 3.46 -9.24
C ILE A 336 -12.68 4.05 -10.58
N HIS A 337 -11.89 3.28 -11.33
CA HIS A 337 -11.61 3.52 -12.74
C HIS A 337 -12.03 2.30 -13.54
N ALA A 338 -13.03 2.45 -14.40
CA ALA A 338 -13.48 1.37 -15.26
C ALA A 338 -13.90 1.91 -16.63
N THR A 339 -13.65 1.13 -17.66
CA THR A 339 -14.06 1.43 -19.03
C THR A 339 -14.68 0.18 -19.65
N SER A 340 -15.84 0.32 -20.27
CA SER A 340 -16.51 -0.76 -21.01
C SER A 340 -16.98 -0.26 -22.38
N LYS A 341 -16.86 -1.12 -23.39
CA LYS A 341 -17.39 -0.84 -24.73
C LYS A 341 -18.85 -1.23 -24.79
N ILE A 342 -19.71 -0.31 -25.21
CA ILE A 342 -21.14 -0.56 -25.41
C ILE A 342 -21.56 -0.28 -26.84
N VAL A 343 -22.60 -0.98 -27.29
CA VAL A 343 -23.25 -0.77 -28.59
C VAL A 343 -24.67 -0.27 -28.35
N ILE A 344 -25.01 0.90 -28.87
CA ILE A 344 -26.37 1.46 -28.81
C ILE A 344 -27.05 1.22 -30.16
N LYS A 345 -28.28 0.71 -30.13
CA LYS A 345 -29.15 0.49 -31.29
C LYS A 345 -30.53 1.03 -30.95
N ASN A 346 -30.91 2.19 -31.46
CA ASN A 346 -32.28 2.69 -31.36
C ASN A 346 -33.20 2.07 -32.42
#